data_AF-A0A7S3YL97-F1
#
_entry.id   AF-A0A7S3YL97-F1
#
_cell.length_a   1.000
_cell.length_b   1.000
_cell.length_c   1.000
_cell.angle_alpha   90.00
_cell.angle_beta   90.00
_cell.angle_gamma   90.00
#
_symmetry.space_group_name_H-M   'P 1'
#
loop_
_entity.id
_entity.type
_entity.pdbx_description
1 polymer ?
#
loop_
_entity_poly.entity_id
_entity_poly.type
_entity_poly.pdbx_seq_one_letter_code
_entity_poly.pdbx_strand_id
1 'polypeptide(L)'
;GLKTRRPASSASTKLMSKKQMQEQQKTKLVELHKMVVDLMYNMILYRFKALGIEPVRAGELDGPFADLGPIDLRQLTEGIHTQEALELVRSHLISVLGPMLPKSNQGFFTSAAKMPKLQLSQVYMTSVMFGYFLRRVDRRFQIAKKLDMLEIEFRSQEQSQCSYEYVTDDDYTWTYEDVTGEDPFSTTMEEEDEEVSVVDEEKGEGKPKVSLKEYIERFDAKTLMQCASLMSQEAAVLLQEYQYALFGNIRELQKQMAMAIGPVEQGGSPSPEQVMQRISQAVSQGNVETLVVTFADQRRLVLEAVALGGFLRDSEDYIKKRATSQILTPLPPLPM
;
A
#
# COMPACT_ATOMS: atom_id res chain seq x y z
N GLY A 1 77.07 10.91 -5.16
CA GLY A 1 75.86 10.53 -5.91
C GLY A 1 74.68 11.36 -5.44
N LEU A 2 73.78 11.76 -6.34
CA LEU A 2 72.61 12.56 -6.00
C LEU A 2 71.42 11.66 -5.62
N LYS A 3 70.79 11.91 -4.48
CA LYS A 3 69.59 11.18 -4.01
C LYS A 3 68.36 12.03 -4.30
N THR A 4 67.60 11.69 -5.34
CA THR A 4 66.45 12.48 -5.81
C THR A 4 65.26 12.39 -4.84
N ARG A 5 64.88 13.53 -4.27
CA ARG A 5 63.78 13.64 -3.28
C ARG A 5 62.44 13.68 -4.01
N ARG A 6 61.78 12.52 -4.19
CA ARG A 6 60.46 12.42 -4.85
C ARG A 6 59.37 13.23 -4.11
N PRO A 7 58.40 13.86 -4.82
CA PRO A 7 57.44 14.79 -4.22
C PRO A 7 56.22 14.09 -3.61
N ALA A 8 56.15 14.03 -2.28
CA ALA A 8 54.95 13.53 -1.57
C ALA A 8 53.71 14.43 -1.76
N SER A 9 53.91 15.74 -1.94
CA SER A 9 52.83 16.75 -2.05
C SER A 9 51.83 16.46 -3.18
N SER A 10 52.30 16.03 -4.36
CA SER A 10 51.45 15.78 -5.52
C SER A 10 50.58 14.52 -5.41
N ALA A 11 50.84 13.63 -4.45
CA ALA A 11 49.99 12.47 -4.19
C ALA A 11 48.81 12.86 -3.29
N SER A 12 49.07 13.59 -2.19
CA SER A 12 48.02 14.04 -1.28
C SER A 12 47.04 15.00 -1.95
N THR A 13 47.50 15.95 -2.78
CA THR A 13 46.59 16.87 -3.50
C THR A 13 45.70 16.13 -4.50
N LYS A 14 46.21 15.13 -5.24
CA LYS A 14 45.39 14.27 -6.11
C LYS A 14 44.38 13.43 -5.32
N LEU A 15 44.77 12.90 -4.17
CA LEU A 15 43.86 12.14 -3.30
C LEU A 15 42.73 13.02 -2.73
N MET A 16 43.06 14.23 -2.27
CA MET A 16 42.07 15.20 -1.79
C MET A 16 41.12 15.65 -2.91
N SER A 17 41.64 15.94 -4.10
CA SER A 17 40.83 16.27 -5.28
C SER A 17 39.89 15.12 -5.68
N LYS A 18 40.36 13.85 -5.65
CA LYS A 18 39.50 12.69 -5.90
C LYS A 18 38.39 12.57 -4.84
N LYS A 19 38.70 12.75 -3.55
CA LYS A 19 37.71 12.74 -2.46
C LYS A 19 36.66 13.85 -2.64
N GLN A 20 37.10 15.08 -2.93
CA GLN A 20 36.21 16.21 -3.20
C GLN A 20 35.29 15.96 -4.40
N MET A 21 35.81 15.38 -5.48
CA MET A 21 35.03 15.00 -6.66
C MET A 21 33.98 13.92 -6.35
N GLN A 22 34.32 12.91 -5.54
CA GLN A 22 33.35 11.91 -5.09
C GLN A 22 32.27 12.51 -4.18
N GLU A 23 32.63 13.42 -3.27
CA GLU A 23 31.64 14.05 -2.38
C GLU A 23 30.68 14.97 -3.17
N GLN A 24 31.20 15.74 -4.14
CA GLN A 24 30.39 16.53 -5.08
C GLN A 24 29.53 15.67 -6.01
N GLN A 25 29.87 14.41 -6.24
CA GLN A 25 29.02 13.47 -6.96
C GLN A 25 27.88 12.95 -6.07
N LYS A 26 28.18 12.59 -4.80
CA LYS A 26 27.14 12.19 -3.82
C LYS A 26 26.11 13.29 -3.58
N THR A 27 26.54 14.54 -3.33
CA THR A 27 25.59 15.63 -3.04
C THR A 27 24.63 15.87 -4.20
N LYS A 28 25.13 15.82 -5.44
CA LYS A 28 24.30 15.94 -6.65
C LYS A 28 23.33 14.78 -6.84
N LEU A 29 23.69 13.56 -6.40
CA LEU A 29 22.75 12.44 -6.39
C LEU A 29 21.65 12.65 -5.34
N VAL A 30 22.00 13.09 -4.12
CA VAL A 30 21.01 13.42 -3.06
C VAL A 30 20.05 14.54 -3.52
N GLU A 31 20.58 15.59 -4.14
CA GLU A 31 19.77 16.66 -4.77
C GLU A 31 18.84 16.10 -5.87
N LEU A 32 19.33 15.17 -6.69
CA LEU A 32 18.55 14.52 -7.76
C LEU A 32 17.43 13.64 -7.18
N HIS A 33 17.72 12.75 -6.22
CA HIS A 33 16.69 11.92 -5.57
C HIS A 33 15.58 12.82 -4.99
N LYS A 34 15.95 13.92 -4.30
CA LYS A 34 14.96 14.86 -3.78
C LYS A 34 14.11 15.48 -4.89
N MET A 35 14.72 15.99 -5.97
CA MET A 35 13.96 16.55 -7.10
C MET A 35 13.03 15.52 -7.78
N VAL A 36 13.35 14.23 -7.71
CA VAL A 36 12.50 13.14 -8.21
C VAL A 36 11.32 12.87 -7.26
N VAL A 37 11.56 12.82 -5.95
CA VAL A 37 10.51 12.73 -4.92
C VAL A 37 9.55 13.93 -5.01
N ASP A 38 10.08 15.16 -5.08
CA ASP A 38 9.31 16.40 -5.28
C ASP A 38 8.48 16.33 -6.57
N LEU A 39 9.04 15.80 -7.68
CA LEU A 39 8.32 15.63 -8.94
C LEU A 39 7.19 14.59 -8.83
N MET A 40 7.43 13.44 -8.20
CA MET A 40 6.44 12.39 -7.98
C MET A 40 5.28 12.88 -7.11
N TYR A 41 5.59 13.60 -6.03
CA TYR A 41 4.59 14.28 -5.19
C TYR A 41 3.72 15.25 -5.99
N ASN A 42 4.34 16.14 -6.77
CA ASN A 42 3.61 17.09 -7.62
C ASN A 42 2.75 16.38 -8.70
N MET A 43 3.21 15.26 -9.24
CA MET A 43 2.41 14.44 -10.16
C MET A 43 1.18 13.82 -9.48
N ILE A 44 1.31 13.34 -8.25
CA ILE A 44 0.21 12.79 -7.45
C ILE A 44 -0.82 13.89 -7.11
N LEU A 45 -0.37 15.06 -6.64
CA LEU A 45 -1.26 16.21 -6.40
C LEU A 45 -2.00 16.65 -7.67
N TYR A 46 -1.33 16.64 -8.83
CA TYR A 46 -1.97 16.91 -10.11
C TYR A 46 -3.07 15.89 -10.45
N ARG A 47 -2.90 14.60 -10.11
CA ARG A 47 -3.93 13.57 -10.31
C ARG A 47 -5.17 13.80 -9.43
N PHE A 48 -5.00 14.05 -8.13
CA PHE A 48 -6.11 14.36 -7.24
C PHE A 48 -6.86 15.61 -7.69
N LYS A 49 -6.13 16.70 -8.01
CA LYS A 49 -6.71 17.95 -8.52
C LYS A 49 -7.46 17.76 -9.85
N ALA A 50 -6.99 16.88 -10.73
CA ALA A 50 -7.67 16.58 -11.99
C ALA A 50 -9.00 15.81 -11.81
N LEU A 51 -9.22 15.18 -10.66
CA LEU A 51 -10.49 14.56 -10.27
C LEU A 51 -11.39 15.49 -9.44
N GLY A 52 -10.94 16.71 -9.11
CA GLY A 52 -11.64 17.63 -8.22
C GLY A 52 -11.48 17.33 -6.72
N ILE A 53 -10.62 16.37 -6.37
CA ILE A 53 -10.40 15.90 -5.00
C ILE A 53 -9.24 16.66 -4.37
N GLU A 54 -9.40 17.05 -3.11
CA GLU A 54 -8.32 17.54 -2.25
C GLU A 54 -7.88 16.38 -1.32
N PRO A 55 -6.62 15.91 -1.42
CA PRO A 55 -6.16 14.77 -0.62
C PRO A 55 -5.93 15.17 0.84
N VAL A 56 -6.10 14.22 1.76
CA VAL A 56 -5.97 14.41 3.20
C VAL A 56 -4.59 14.97 3.56
N ARG A 57 -4.57 15.97 4.44
CA ARG A 57 -3.36 16.63 4.94
C ARG A 57 -3.04 16.24 6.37
N ALA A 58 -1.76 16.36 6.74
CA ALA A 58 -1.25 16.17 8.09
C ALA A 58 -2.16 16.76 9.20
N GLY A 59 -2.43 18.07 9.11
CA GLY A 59 -3.21 18.80 10.11
C GLY A 59 -4.70 18.43 10.20
N GLU A 60 -5.23 17.62 9.28
CA GLU A 60 -6.62 17.13 9.31
C GLU A 60 -6.76 15.87 10.20
N LEU A 61 -5.63 15.25 10.59
CA LEU A 61 -5.53 14.06 11.46
C LEU A 61 -4.81 14.33 12.81
N ASP A 62 -4.42 15.57 13.09
CA ASP A 62 -3.78 16.00 14.35
C ASP A 62 -4.79 16.53 15.39
N GLY A 63 -6.05 16.69 15.03
CA GLY A 63 -7.15 16.95 15.97
C GLY A 63 -7.56 15.69 16.77
N PRO A 64 -8.28 15.84 17.90
CA PRO A 64 -8.84 14.69 18.61
C PRO A 64 -9.95 13.97 17.80
N PHE A 65 -10.58 14.69 16.88
CA PHE A 65 -11.48 14.17 15.84
C PHE A 65 -10.85 14.47 14.49
N ALA A 66 -10.95 13.54 13.54
CA ALA A 66 -10.72 13.86 12.13
C ALA A 66 -11.91 14.65 11.60
N ASP A 67 -11.65 15.77 10.92
CA ASP A 67 -12.64 16.46 10.09
C ASP A 67 -12.11 16.50 8.66
N LEU A 68 -12.36 15.42 7.92
CA LEU A 68 -11.96 15.33 6.52
C LEU A 68 -12.93 16.12 5.62
N GLY A 69 -14.17 16.31 6.06
CA GLY A 69 -15.24 16.89 5.25
C GLY A 69 -15.81 15.95 4.18
N PRO A 70 -17.00 16.28 3.63
CA PRO A 70 -17.73 15.42 2.70
C PRO A 70 -17.13 15.44 1.29
N ILE A 71 -16.65 14.28 0.82
CA ILE A 71 -16.25 14.04 -0.58
C ILE A 71 -17.11 12.95 -1.19
N ASP A 72 -17.48 13.10 -2.46
CA ASP A 72 -18.12 12.04 -3.24
C ASP A 72 -17.10 10.94 -3.58
N LEU A 73 -17.21 9.82 -2.86
CA LEU A 73 -16.31 8.68 -2.97
C LEU A 73 -16.39 7.96 -4.34
N ARG A 74 -17.37 8.30 -5.19
CA ARG A 74 -17.39 7.88 -6.61
C ARG A 74 -16.21 8.47 -7.39
N GLN A 75 -15.79 9.68 -7.06
CA GLN A 75 -14.65 10.35 -7.70
C GLN A 75 -13.32 9.62 -7.42
N LEU A 76 -13.20 9.03 -6.22
CA LEU A 76 -12.07 8.18 -5.81
C LEU A 76 -12.09 6.77 -6.41
N THR A 77 -13.13 6.38 -7.14
CA THR A 77 -13.33 5.01 -7.63
C THR A 77 -13.53 4.97 -9.14
N GLU A 78 -14.66 5.51 -9.61
CA GLU A 78 -15.11 5.46 -11.02
C GLU A 78 -14.16 6.18 -11.99
N GLY A 79 -13.39 7.17 -11.51
CA GLY A 79 -12.41 7.91 -12.32
C GLY A 79 -11.00 7.30 -12.38
N ILE A 80 -10.72 6.23 -11.63
CA ILE A 80 -9.35 5.70 -11.43
C ILE A 80 -9.24 4.24 -11.90
N HIS A 81 -10.24 3.42 -11.58
CA HIS A 81 -10.23 1.97 -11.73
C HIS A 81 -11.23 1.48 -12.78
N THR A 82 -10.93 0.34 -13.39
CA THR A 82 -11.85 -0.43 -14.24
C THR A 82 -12.95 -1.09 -13.39
N GLN A 83 -14.06 -1.51 -14.00
CA GLN A 83 -15.18 -2.11 -13.25
C GLN A 83 -14.73 -3.39 -12.51
N GLU A 84 -13.93 -4.22 -13.17
CA GLU A 84 -13.35 -5.44 -12.60
C GLU A 84 -12.37 -5.13 -11.44
N ALA A 85 -11.68 -3.98 -11.48
CA ALA A 85 -10.83 -3.53 -10.38
C ALA A 85 -11.64 -2.95 -9.20
N LEU A 86 -12.81 -2.34 -9.45
CA LEU A 86 -13.67 -1.81 -8.39
C LEU A 86 -14.28 -2.90 -7.49
N GLU A 87 -14.49 -4.10 -8.02
CA GLU A 87 -14.89 -5.27 -7.21
C GLU A 87 -13.81 -5.61 -6.19
N LEU A 88 -12.54 -5.68 -6.63
CA LEU A 88 -11.40 -5.93 -5.74
C LEU A 88 -11.20 -4.80 -4.71
N VAL A 89 -11.44 -3.53 -5.07
CA VAL A 89 -11.45 -2.41 -4.11
C VAL A 89 -12.54 -2.56 -3.05
N ARG A 90 -13.74 -3.06 -3.40
CA ARG A 90 -14.81 -3.35 -2.44
C ARG A 90 -14.42 -4.50 -1.51
N SER A 91 -13.86 -5.58 -2.04
CA SER A 91 -13.36 -6.71 -1.22
C SER A 91 -12.26 -6.26 -0.26
N HIS A 92 -11.32 -5.42 -0.69
CA HIS A 92 -10.28 -4.82 0.16
C HIS A 92 -10.87 -3.92 1.25
N LEU A 93 -11.82 -3.04 0.91
CA LEU A 93 -12.54 -2.22 1.89
C LEU A 93 -13.22 -3.07 2.98
N ILE A 94 -13.89 -4.17 2.59
CA ILE A 94 -14.56 -5.08 3.52
C ILE A 94 -13.54 -5.85 4.37
N SER A 95 -12.45 -6.33 3.76
CA SER A 95 -11.38 -7.06 4.45
C SER A 95 -10.67 -6.19 5.51
N VAL A 96 -10.41 -4.91 5.19
CA VAL A 96 -9.59 -4.03 6.05
C VAL A 96 -10.44 -3.26 7.07
N LEU A 97 -11.69 -2.90 6.76
CA LEU A 97 -12.60 -2.23 7.71
C LEU A 97 -13.51 -3.21 8.46
N GLY A 98 -13.72 -4.43 7.96
CA GLY A 98 -14.54 -5.46 8.61
C GLY A 98 -14.10 -5.80 10.04
N PRO A 99 -12.80 -6.08 10.29
CA PRO A 99 -12.28 -6.28 11.65
C PRO A 99 -12.39 -5.05 12.56
N MET A 100 -12.62 -3.85 12.00
CA MET A 100 -12.83 -2.60 12.74
C MET A 100 -14.31 -2.30 13.05
N LEU A 101 -15.24 -3.07 12.47
CA LEU A 101 -16.67 -2.92 12.76
C LEU A 101 -17.04 -3.58 14.11
N PRO A 102 -17.84 -2.92 14.97
CA PRO A 102 -18.40 -3.56 16.14
C PRO A 102 -19.27 -4.78 15.76
N LYS A 103 -19.14 -5.89 16.48
CA LYS A 103 -19.97 -7.10 16.29
C LYS A 103 -21.45 -6.93 16.68
N SER A 104 -21.93 -5.70 16.86
CA SER A 104 -23.30 -5.36 17.30
C SER A 104 -23.99 -4.42 16.31
N ASN A 105 -25.24 -4.73 15.99
CA ASN A 105 -25.99 -4.16 14.86
C ASN A 105 -26.50 -2.71 15.05
N GLN A 106 -25.79 -1.86 15.81
CA GLN A 106 -26.24 -0.52 16.21
C GLN A 106 -25.35 0.61 15.64
N GLY A 107 -25.91 1.41 14.72
CA GLY A 107 -25.35 2.74 14.38
C GLY A 107 -24.22 2.80 13.35
N PHE A 108 -24.11 1.80 12.46
CA PHE A 108 -23.01 1.55 11.51
C PHE A 108 -22.24 2.75 10.92
N PHE A 109 -22.92 3.79 10.44
CA PHE A 109 -22.30 4.77 9.53
C PHE A 109 -21.94 6.13 10.14
N THR A 110 -22.40 6.44 11.35
CA THR A 110 -22.24 7.77 11.98
C THR A 110 -21.64 7.75 13.38
N SER A 111 -21.50 6.58 14.00
CA SER A 111 -20.80 6.45 15.27
C SER A 111 -19.30 6.70 15.08
N ALA A 112 -18.75 7.67 15.82
CA ALA A 112 -17.33 8.02 15.73
C ALA A 112 -16.51 7.16 16.71
N ALA A 113 -15.58 6.36 16.18
CA ALA A 113 -14.80 5.40 16.94
C ALA A 113 -13.43 5.98 17.33
N LYS A 114 -13.06 5.86 18.61
CA LYS A 114 -11.71 6.19 19.10
C LYS A 114 -10.77 5.02 18.80
N MET A 115 -9.90 5.16 17.80
CA MET A 115 -8.97 4.11 17.37
C MET A 115 -7.50 4.51 17.56
N PRO A 116 -6.56 3.57 17.79
CA PRO A 116 -5.12 3.85 17.77
C PRO A 116 -4.68 4.48 16.44
N LYS A 117 -3.94 5.60 16.50
CA LYS A 117 -3.39 6.30 15.31
C LYS A 117 -2.53 5.34 14.46
N LEU A 118 -1.96 4.34 15.12
CA LEU A 118 -1.13 3.29 14.55
C LEU A 118 -1.88 2.26 13.69
N GLN A 119 -3.01 1.73 14.16
CA GLN A 119 -3.83 0.79 13.39
C GLN A 119 -4.38 1.47 12.13
N LEU A 120 -4.80 2.73 12.25
CA LEU A 120 -5.22 3.54 11.10
C LEU A 120 -4.07 3.77 10.10
N SER A 121 -2.84 3.93 10.59
CA SER A 121 -1.64 4.05 9.74
C SER A 121 -1.31 2.76 8.99
N GLN A 122 -1.42 1.60 9.66
CA GLN A 122 -1.27 0.28 9.01
C GLN A 122 -2.32 0.09 7.92
N VAL A 123 -3.59 0.31 8.25
CA VAL A 123 -4.73 0.27 7.31
C VAL A 123 -4.50 1.16 6.08
N TYR A 124 -4.03 2.39 6.30
CA TYR A 124 -3.73 3.32 5.22
C TYR A 124 -2.58 2.82 4.34
N MET A 125 -1.44 2.39 4.91
CA MET A 125 -0.31 1.87 4.15
C MET A 125 -0.62 0.59 3.38
N THR A 126 -1.30 -0.39 3.98
CA THR A 126 -1.74 -1.62 3.30
C THR A 126 -2.67 -1.28 2.12
N SER A 127 -3.50 -0.26 2.26
CA SER A 127 -4.39 0.21 1.19
C SER A 127 -3.65 0.95 0.07
N VAL A 128 -2.57 1.69 0.37
CA VAL A 128 -1.65 2.22 -0.64
C VAL A 128 -0.98 1.11 -1.42
N MET A 129 -0.44 0.10 -0.73
CA MET A 129 0.24 -1.03 -1.36
C MET A 129 -0.72 -1.87 -2.22
N PHE A 130 -1.94 -2.10 -1.74
CA PHE A 130 -3.01 -2.73 -2.53
C PHE A 130 -3.36 -1.92 -3.79
N GLY A 131 -3.56 -0.61 -3.69
CA GLY A 131 -3.84 0.24 -4.84
C GLY A 131 -2.72 0.26 -5.89
N TYR A 132 -1.47 0.27 -5.43
CA TYR A 132 -0.28 0.17 -6.26
C TYR A 132 -0.18 -1.20 -6.97
N PHE A 133 -0.42 -2.31 -6.26
CA PHE A 133 -0.51 -3.66 -6.82
C PHE A 133 -1.61 -3.78 -7.87
N LEU A 134 -2.84 -3.40 -7.51
CA LEU A 134 -4.04 -3.49 -8.34
C LEU A 134 -3.86 -2.71 -9.65
N ARG A 135 -3.25 -1.52 -9.60
CA ARG A 135 -2.95 -0.70 -10.78
C ARG A 135 -2.03 -1.39 -11.77
N ARG A 136 -1.18 -2.32 -11.34
CA ARG A 136 -0.28 -3.09 -12.21
C ARG A 136 -0.95 -4.33 -12.78
N VAL A 137 -1.76 -5.03 -11.96
CA VAL A 137 -2.50 -6.20 -12.42
C VAL A 137 -3.55 -5.79 -13.46
N ASP A 138 -4.37 -4.78 -13.18
CA ASP A 138 -5.35 -4.27 -14.15
C ASP A 138 -4.65 -3.85 -15.45
N ARG A 139 -3.55 -3.10 -15.38
CA ARG A 139 -2.78 -2.76 -16.59
C ARG A 139 -2.26 -3.99 -17.37
N ARG A 140 -1.83 -5.07 -16.70
CA ARG A 140 -1.46 -6.34 -17.35
C ARG A 140 -2.68 -7.01 -17.99
N PHE A 141 -3.76 -7.19 -17.23
CA PHE A 141 -5.01 -7.80 -17.67
C PHE A 141 -5.63 -7.06 -18.87
N GLN A 142 -5.75 -5.73 -18.82
CA GLN A 142 -6.26 -4.92 -19.92
C GLN A 142 -5.36 -4.94 -21.17
N ILE A 143 -4.08 -5.31 -21.05
CA ILE A 143 -3.20 -5.58 -22.20
C ILE A 143 -3.45 -6.98 -22.74
N ALA A 144 -3.44 -8.02 -21.89
CA ALA A 144 -3.71 -9.41 -22.30
C ALA A 144 -5.09 -9.54 -22.98
N LYS A 145 -6.12 -8.90 -22.42
CA LYS A 145 -7.50 -8.77 -22.94
C LYS A 145 -7.59 -8.07 -24.29
N LYS A 146 -6.69 -7.12 -24.59
CA LYS A 146 -6.62 -6.41 -25.89
C LYS A 146 -5.75 -7.12 -26.93
N LEU A 147 -4.92 -8.07 -26.52
CA LEU A 147 -4.08 -8.89 -27.38
C LEU A 147 -4.66 -10.30 -27.61
N ASP A 148 -5.85 -10.59 -27.07
CA ASP A 148 -6.49 -11.92 -27.06
C ASP A 148 -5.60 -13.03 -26.45
N MET A 149 -4.68 -12.65 -25.56
CA MET A 149 -3.66 -13.53 -24.97
C MET A 149 -4.14 -14.27 -23.72
N LEU A 150 -5.32 -13.94 -23.19
CA LEU A 150 -5.90 -14.58 -22.00
C LEU A 150 -5.98 -16.11 -22.17
N GLU A 151 -6.38 -16.59 -23.36
CA GLU A 151 -6.46 -18.03 -23.69
C GLU A 151 -5.09 -18.71 -23.84
N ILE A 152 -4.01 -17.94 -24.05
CA ILE A 152 -2.64 -18.45 -24.27
C ILE A 152 -1.93 -18.66 -22.92
N GLU A 153 -2.09 -17.72 -21.98
CA GLU A 153 -1.58 -17.88 -20.61
C GLU A 153 -2.30 -19.06 -19.92
N PHE A 154 -3.62 -19.22 -20.15
CA PHE A 154 -4.45 -20.32 -19.62
C PHE A 154 -3.91 -21.73 -19.91
N ARG A 155 -3.45 -22.02 -21.13
CA ARG A 155 -2.96 -23.35 -21.52
C ARG A 155 -1.59 -23.73 -20.94
N SER A 156 -0.97 -22.85 -20.15
CA SER A 156 0.41 -23.00 -19.69
C SER A 156 0.55 -23.27 -18.19
N GLN A 157 -0.55 -23.28 -17.43
CA GLN A 157 -0.52 -23.20 -15.95
C GLN A 157 -1.44 -24.21 -15.22
N GLU A 158 -1.74 -25.38 -15.80
CA GLU A 158 -2.61 -26.40 -15.17
C GLU A 158 -2.03 -27.05 -13.88
N GLN A 159 -0.91 -26.55 -13.33
CA GLN A 159 -0.27 -27.08 -12.13
C GLN A 159 0.31 -25.97 -11.22
N SER A 160 -0.53 -25.31 -10.44
CA SER A 160 -0.26 -24.86 -9.05
C SER A 160 -1.52 -24.24 -8.45
N GLN A 161 -2.11 -24.88 -7.43
CA GLN A 161 -2.98 -24.17 -6.50
C GLN A 161 -2.11 -23.55 -5.41
N CYS A 162 -2.21 -22.24 -5.20
CA CYS A 162 -1.66 -21.55 -4.05
C CYS A 162 -2.79 -20.75 -3.39
N SER A 163 -2.91 -20.86 -2.06
CA SER A 163 -3.77 -19.97 -1.28
C SER A 163 -3.21 -18.54 -1.28
N TYR A 164 -4.09 -17.57 -1.08
CA TYR A 164 -3.80 -16.15 -1.09
C TYR A 164 -3.43 -15.69 0.33
N GLU A 165 -2.14 -15.42 0.55
CA GLU A 165 -1.66 -14.78 1.77
C GLU A 165 -0.80 -13.57 1.38
N TYR A 166 -1.01 -12.43 2.03
CA TYR A 166 -0.32 -11.19 1.68
C TYR A 166 1.09 -11.22 2.26
N VAL A 167 2.05 -11.80 1.53
CA VAL A 167 3.46 -11.83 1.92
C VAL A 167 4.02 -10.41 2.07
N THR A 168 4.05 -9.92 3.31
CA THR A 168 4.78 -8.73 3.73
C THR A 168 6.17 -9.14 4.18
N ASP A 169 7.14 -9.22 3.26
CA ASP A 169 8.52 -9.59 3.57
C ASP A 169 9.09 -8.72 4.73
N ASP A 170 9.57 -9.40 5.78
CA ASP A 170 9.84 -8.83 7.12
C ASP A 170 10.87 -7.70 7.20
N ASP A 171 11.67 -7.45 6.15
CA ASP A 171 12.76 -6.46 6.18
C ASP A 171 12.26 -5.00 6.23
N TYR A 172 10.94 -4.78 6.13
CA TYR A 172 10.26 -3.51 6.46
C TYR A 172 9.52 -3.51 7.82
N THR A 173 9.86 -4.44 8.71
CA THR A 173 9.56 -4.49 10.17
C THR A 173 8.23 -3.91 10.65
N TRP A 174 7.19 -4.77 10.63
CA TRP A 174 6.01 -4.59 11.48
C TRP A 174 5.61 -5.90 12.16
N THR A 175 6.43 -6.34 13.12
CA THR A 175 6.21 -7.58 13.88
C THR A 175 4.92 -7.54 14.70
N TYR A 176 3.88 -8.27 14.29
CA TYR A 176 2.83 -8.78 15.20
C TYR A 176 2.14 -10.06 14.72
N GLU A 177 2.85 -10.93 13.99
CA GLU A 177 2.36 -12.27 13.65
C GLU A 177 2.78 -13.30 14.73
N ASP A 178 1.83 -13.63 15.62
CA ASP A 178 1.65 -14.96 16.25
C ASP A 178 0.26 -15.08 16.93
N VAL A 179 -0.79 -14.44 16.38
CA VAL A 179 -2.12 -14.43 17.04
C VAL A 179 -3.35 -14.40 16.09
N THR A 180 -3.32 -15.08 14.94
CA THR A 180 -4.55 -15.54 14.24
C THR A 180 -4.28 -16.79 13.41
N GLY A 181 -4.03 -17.92 14.06
CA GLY A 181 -3.98 -19.23 13.41
C GLY A 181 -5.38 -19.80 13.14
N GLU A 182 -6.20 -19.09 12.35
CA GLU A 182 -7.53 -19.54 11.93
C GLU A 182 -7.82 -19.06 10.49
N ASP A 183 -8.05 -20.01 9.58
CA ASP A 183 -8.22 -19.78 8.14
C ASP A 183 -9.63 -19.19 7.87
N PRO A 184 -9.74 -17.91 7.45
CA PRO A 184 -11.01 -17.19 7.44
C PRO A 184 -11.92 -17.55 6.25
N PHE A 185 -11.48 -18.39 5.31
CA PHE A 185 -12.26 -18.73 4.10
C PHE A 185 -12.97 -20.08 4.17
N SER A 186 -13.42 -20.48 5.36
CA SER A 186 -14.41 -21.55 5.53
C SER A 186 -15.71 -20.99 6.11
N THR A 187 -16.54 -20.41 5.25
CA THR A 187 -17.96 -20.15 5.56
C THR A 187 -18.78 -20.46 4.32
N THR A 188 -19.32 -21.68 4.29
CA THR A 188 -20.38 -22.06 3.36
C THR A 188 -21.64 -21.28 3.72
N MET A 189 -22.04 -20.34 2.86
CA MET A 189 -23.41 -19.82 2.84
C MET A 189 -24.08 -20.33 1.57
N GLU A 190 -25.19 -21.04 1.76
CA GLU A 190 -26.10 -21.43 0.70
C GLU A 190 -27.01 -20.22 0.45
N GLU A 191 -26.93 -19.62 -0.74
CA GLU A 191 -27.87 -18.57 -1.17
C GLU A 191 -28.91 -19.21 -2.10
N GLU A 192 -30.20 -19.01 -1.80
CA GLU A 192 -31.32 -19.59 -2.56
C GLU A 192 -31.66 -18.72 -3.79
N ASP A 193 -31.79 -19.34 -4.96
CA ASP A 193 -32.08 -18.64 -6.22
C ASP A 193 -33.53 -18.10 -6.29
N GLU A 194 -33.69 -16.79 -6.56
CA GLU A 194 -34.91 -16.25 -7.20
C GLU A 194 -34.59 -15.77 -8.62
N GLU A 195 -35.00 -16.54 -9.64
CA GLU A 195 -34.90 -16.14 -11.03
C GLU A 195 -35.84 -14.96 -11.37
N VAL A 196 -35.29 -13.91 -11.99
CA VAL A 196 -36.09 -12.92 -12.73
C VAL A 196 -35.58 -12.87 -14.17
N SER A 197 -36.32 -13.52 -15.08
CA SER A 197 -35.94 -13.69 -16.48
C SER A 197 -36.32 -12.50 -17.38
N VAL A 198 -35.39 -12.08 -18.25
CA VAL A 198 -35.63 -11.12 -19.34
C VAL A 198 -34.85 -11.56 -20.60
N VAL A 199 -35.52 -11.52 -21.76
CA VAL A 199 -35.06 -11.91 -23.11
C VAL A 199 -35.80 -11.04 -24.15
N ASP A 200 -35.39 -10.85 -25.42
CA ASP A 200 -34.32 -11.41 -26.27
C ASP A 200 -33.96 -10.33 -27.34
N GLU A 201 -32.91 -10.36 -28.17
CA GLU A 201 -31.76 -11.26 -28.38
C GLU A 201 -30.58 -10.40 -28.88
N GLU A 202 -29.31 -10.81 -28.69
CA GLU A 202 -28.30 -10.65 -29.77
C GLU A 202 -27.19 -11.72 -29.69
N LYS A 203 -27.20 -12.64 -30.65
CA LYS A 203 -26.45 -13.91 -30.60
C LYS A 203 -25.02 -13.83 -31.15
N GLY A 204 -24.10 -13.37 -30.31
CA GLY A 204 -22.65 -13.56 -30.49
C GLY A 204 -22.11 -14.70 -29.61
N GLU A 205 -21.33 -15.62 -30.19
CA GLU A 205 -20.63 -16.69 -29.45
C GLU A 205 -19.48 -16.08 -28.59
N GLY A 206 -19.84 -15.59 -27.41
CA GLY A 206 -18.91 -14.94 -26.49
C GLY A 206 -17.94 -15.94 -25.87
N LYS A 207 -16.63 -15.81 -26.20
CA LYS A 207 -15.53 -16.41 -25.43
C LYS A 207 -15.75 -16.17 -23.92
N PRO A 208 -15.41 -17.13 -23.03
CA PRO A 208 -15.54 -16.95 -21.59
C PRO A 208 -14.71 -15.74 -21.13
N LYS A 209 -15.39 -14.74 -20.57
CA LYS A 209 -14.78 -13.49 -20.11
C LYS A 209 -14.08 -13.72 -18.77
N VAL A 210 -12.82 -14.14 -18.83
CA VAL A 210 -11.90 -14.25 -17.68
C VAL A 210 -12.02 -13.01 -16.80
N SER A 211 -12.24 -13.20 -15.49
CA SER A 211 -12.36 -12.09 -14.54
C SER A 211 -10.97 -11.59 -14.09
N LEU A 212 -10.88 -10.34 -13.60
CA LEU A 212 -9.61 -9.82 -13.05
C LEU A 212 -9.19 -10.59 -11.78
N LYS A 213 -10.16 -11.07 -10.98
CA LYS A 213 -9.93 -11.91 -9.80
C LYS A 213 -9.29 -13.26 -10.19
N GLU A 214 -9.93 -13.96 -11.13
CA GLU A 214 -9.45 -15.23 -11.68
C GLU A 214 -8.07 -15.08 -12.35
N TYR A 215 -7.79 -13.94 -12.97
CA TYR A 215 -6.47 -13.65 -13.55
C TYR A 215 -5.37 -13.50 -12.48
N ILE A 216 -5.69 -12.94 -11.30
CA ILE A 216 -4.76 -12.83 -10.16
C ILE A 216 -4.51 -14.20 -9.53
N GLU A 217 -5.56 -15.01 -9.35
CA GLU A 217 -5.50 -16.35 -8.73
C GLU A 217 -4.63 -17.34 -9.50
N ARG A 218 -4.26 -17.01 -10.74
CA ARG A 218 -3.36 -17.80 -11.61
C ARG A 218 -1.91 -17.32 -11.60
N PHE A 219 -1.57 -16.23 -10.90
CA PHE A 219 -0.19 -15.76 -10.82
C PHE A 219 0.66 -16.65 -9.89
N ASP A 220 1.88 -16.97 -10.32
CA ASP A 220 2.88 -17.55 -9.42
C ASP A 220 3.33 -16.51 -8.38
N ALA A 221 3.77 -16.98 -7.20
CA ALA A 221 4.18 -16.13 -6.09
C ALA A 221 5.20 -15.06 -6.49
N LYS A 222 6.14 -15.38 -7.39
CA LYS A 222 7.13 -14.43 -7.91
C LYS A 222 6.51 -13.36 -8.82
N THR A 223 5.47 -13.67 -9.59
CA THR A 223 4.69 -12.66 -10.34
C THR A 223 3.85 -11.78 -9.41
N LEU A 224 3.29 -12.34 -8.33
CA LEU A 224 2.59 -11.59 -7.28
C LEU A 224 3.54 -10.62 -6.55
N MET A 225 4.66 -11.10 -6.00
CA MET A 225 5.71 -10.27 -5.39
C MET A 225 6.23 -9.21 -6.37
N GLN A 226 6.45 -9.56 -7.64
CA GLN A 226 6.83 -8.59 -8.66
C GLN A 226 5.78 -7.50 -8.85
N CYS A 227 4.47 -7.79 -8.73
CA CYS A 227 3.41 -6.79 -8.77
C CYS A 227 3.34 -5.95 -7.48
N ALA A 228 3.45 -6.56 -6.30
CA ALA A 228 3.33 -5.86 -5.02
C ALA A 228 4.51 -4.91 -4.73
N SER A 229 5.72 -5.29 -5.12
CA SER A 229 6.95 -4.53 -4.85
C SER A 229 6.99 -3.14 -5.51
N LEU A 230 7.33 -2.12 -4.72
CA LEU A 230 7.70 -0.78 -5.20
C LEU A 230 8.90 -0.87 -6.14
N MET A 231 8.92 -0.11 -7.25
CA MET A 231 10.04 -0.18 -8.18
C MET A 231 11.22 0.71 -7.78
N SER A 232 11.00 1.76 -6.98
CA SER A 232 11.98 2.81 -6.72
C SER A 232 12.15 3.17 -5.25
N GLN A 233 13.38 3.51 -4.86
CA GLN A 233 13.69 4.03 -3.53
C GLN A 233 13.02 5.40 -3.33
N GLU A 234 12.88 6.18 -4.40
CA GLU A 234 12.17 7.45 -4.40
C GLU A 234 10.66 7.27 -4.07
N ALA A 235 10.01 6.22 -4.57
CA ALA A 235 8.64 5.87 -4.16
C ALA A 235 8.56 5.47 -2.68
N ALA A 236 9.52 4.68 -2.17
CA ALA A 236 9.54 4.25 -0.78
C ALA A 236 9.75 5.43 0.20
N VAL A 237 10.66 6.35 -0.13
CA VAL A 237 10.86 7.60 0.64
C VAL A 237 9.59 8.46 0.62
N LEU A 238 8.97 8.65 -0.54
CA LEU A 238 7.75 9.43 -0.67
C LEU A 238 6.59 8.87 0.18
N LEU A 239 6.43 7.53 0.24
CA LEU A 239 5.44 6.92 1.10
C LEU A 239 5.76 7.04 2.60
N GLN A 240 7.03 6.98 3.00
CA GLN A 240 7.45 7.25 4.37
C GLN A 240 7.18 8.70 4.77
N GLU A 241 7.41 9.66 3.88
CA GLU A 241 7.08 11.08 4.10
C GLU A 241 5.56 11.30 4.21
N TYR A 242 4.75 10.68 3.35
CA TYR A 242 3.28 10.67 3.48
C TYR A 242 2.80 10.07 4.81
N GLN A 243 3.33 8.90 5.19
CA GLN A 243 2.96 8.20 6.41
C GLN A 243 3.35 9.02 7.66
N TYR A 244 4.55 9.59 7.67
CA TYR A 244 5.03 10.44 8.75
C TYR A 244 4.23 11.74 8.86
N ALA A 245 3.85 12.36 7.73
CA ALA A 245 3.03 13.57 7.72
C ALA A 245 1.62 13.32 8.26
N LEU A 246 0.98 12.19 7.91
CA LEU A 246 -0.40 11.87 8.32
C LEU A 246 -0.49 11.29 9.74
N PHE A 247 0.50 10.49 10.16
CA PHE A 247 0.41 9.68 11.38
C PHE A 247 1.49 9.99 12.42
N GLY A 248 2.54 10.74 12.07
CA GLY A 248 3.67 11.04 12.96
C GLY A 248 4.69 9.91 13.03
N ASN A 249 5.40 9.80 14.15
CA ASN A 249 6.50 8.85 14.31
C ASN A 249 6.00 7.42 14.60
N ILE A 250 5.84 6.64 13.53
CA ILE A 250 5.40 5.23 13.57
C ILE A 250 6.22 4.36 14.54
N ARG A 251 7.52 4.63 14.73
CA ARG A 251 8.37 3.88 15.67
C ARG A 251 8.06 4.18 17.14
N GLU A 252 7.64 5.42 17.44
CA GLU A 252 7.19 5.76 18.79
C GLU A 252 5.78 5.23 19.04
N LEU A 253 4.90 5.24 18.03
CA LEU A 253 3.59 4.58 18.12
C LEU A 253 3.73 3.05 18.32
N GLN A 254 4.59 2.38 17.54
CA GLN A 254 4.98 0.97 17.74
C GLN A 254 5.39 0.70 19.19
N LYS A 255 6.26 1.56 19.73
CA LYS A 255 6.76 1.47 21.11
C LYS A 255 5.68 1.72 22.16
N GLN A 256 4.80 2.71 21.98
CA GLN A 256 3.62 2.93 22.83
C GLN A 256 2.73 1.68 22.87
N MET A 257 2.37 1.14 21.70
CA MET A 257 1.47 -0.01 21.60
C MET A 257 2.10 -1.31 22.14
N ALA A 258 3.41 -1.53 21.92
CA ALA A 258 4.14 -2.66 22.51
C ALA A 258 4.24 -2.54 24.05
N MET A 259 4.50 -1.34 24.59
CA MET A 259 4.49 -1.09 26.04
C MET A 259 3.09 -1.25 26.64
N ALA A 260 2.05 -0.90 25.90
CA ALA A 260 0.65 -1.00 26.32
C ALA A 260 0.11 -2.44 26.32
N ILE A 261 0.51 -3.28 25.36
CA ILE A 261 0.20 -4.72 25.36
C ILE A 261 1.08 -5.45 26.39
N GLY A 262 2.29 -4.93 26.66
CA GLY A 262 3.26 -5.51 27.58
C GLY A 262 3.99 -6.73 27.00
N PRO A 263 4.99 -7.28 27.72
CA PRO A 263 5.64 -8.51 27.31
C PRO A 263 4.66 -9.69 27.31
N VAL A 264 4.90 -10.64 26.41
CA VAL A 264 4.32 -11.99 26.52
C VAL A 264 5.03 -12.69 27.68
N GLU A 265 4.29 -12.97 28.76
CA GLU A 265 4.84 -13.71 29.89
C GLU A 265 5.12 -15.17 29.50
N GLN A 266 6.09 -15.80 30.16
CA GLN A 266 6.64 -17.10 29.78
C GLN A 266 5.60 -18.23 30.01
N GLY A 267 4.81 -18.55 28.97
CA GLY A 267 3.82 -19.64 29.02
C GLY A 267 3.07 -19.92 27.72
N GLY A 268 2.91 -18.94 26.83
CA GLY A 268 2.27 -19.11 25.52
C GLY A 268 1.95 -17.75 24.87
N SER A 269 1.62 -17.74 23.58
CA SER A 269 1.15 -16.54 22.90
C SER A 269 -0.17 -16.05 23.51
N PRO A 270 -0.36 -14.73 23.69
CA PRO A 270 -1.55 -14.19 24.34
C PRO A 270 -2.76 -14.37 23.41
N SER A 271 -3.86 -14.96 23.91
CA SER A 271 -5.10 -15.09 23.14
C SER A 271 -5.52 -13.74 22.51
N PRO A 272 -6.06 -13.72 21.28
CA PRO A 272 -6.38 -12.47 20.58
C PRO A 272 -7.39 -11.61 21.35
N GLU A 273 -8.27 -12.24 22.14
CA GLU A 273 -9.18 -11.54 23.06
C GLU A 273 -8.43 -10.78 24.16
N GLN A 274 -7.37 -11.37 24.72
CA GLN A 274 -6.54 -10.73 25.74
C GLN A 274 -5.77 -9.55 25.15
N VAL A 275 -5.22 -9.70 23.93
CA VAL A 275 -4.55 -8.61 23.22
C VAL A 275 -5.52 -7.46 22.95
N MET A 276 -6.71 -7.76 22.43
CA MET A 276 -7.77 -6.77 22.18
C MET A 276 -8.23 -6.08 23.47
N GLN A 277 -8.34 -6.82 24.59
CA GLN A 277 -8.67 -6.26 25.90
C GLN A 277 -7.58 -5.30 26.41
N ARG A 278 -6.29 -5.65 26.29
CA ARG A 278 -5.16 -4.77 26.66
C ARG A 278 -5.12 -3.51 25.79
N ILE A 279 -5.36 -3.63 24.49
CA ILE A 279 -5.47 -2.48 23.57
C ILE A 279 -6.62 -1.55 23.99
N SER A 280 -7.81 -2.10 24.22
CA SER A 280 -8.98 -1.33 24.69
C SER A 280 -8.71 -0.62 26.02
N GLN A 281 -8.06 -1.31 26.97
CA GLN A 281 -7.62 -0.72 28.23
C GLN A 281 -6.64 0.45 28.00
N ALA A 282 -5.63 0.28 27.15
CA ALA A 282 -4.65 1.32 26.84
C ALA A 282 -5.26 2.54 26.14
N VAL A 283 -6.22 2.32 25.23
CA VAL A 283 -7.03 3.37 24.56
C VAL A 283 -7.88 4.14 25.58
N SER A 284 -8.40 3.49 26.63
CA SER A 284 -9.14 4.17 27.70
C SER A 284 -8.22 4.94 28.67
N GLN A 285 -7.03 4.40 28.97
CA GLN A 285 -6.04 5.04 29.85
C GLN A 285 -5.25 6.19 29.19
N GLY A 286 -5.20 6.24 27.86
CA GLY A 286 -4.42 7.24 27.12
C GLY A 286 -2.94 6.89 26.93
N ASN A 287 -2.57 5.61 27.11
CA ASN A 287 -1.19 5.13 26.97
C ASN A 287 -0.73 5.01 25.49
N VAL A 288 -1.67 5.19 24.54
CA VAL A 288 -1.45 5.07 23.09
C VAL A 288 -2.14 6.26 22.41
N GLU A 289 -1.44 6.91 21.47
CA GLU A 289 -2.02 7.97 20.64
C GLU A 289 -3.20 7.45 19.83
N THR A 290 -4.30 8.20 19.86
CA THR A 290 -5.61 7.77 19.39
C THR A 290 -6.32 8.92 18.69
N LEU A 291 -7.06 8.58 17.63
CA LEU A 291 -7.84 9.51 16.82
C LEU A 291 -9.30 9.06 16.82
N VAL A 292 -10.24 10.00 16.92
CA VAL A 292 -11.66 9.70 16.74
C VAL A 292 -12.02 9.90 15.27
N VAL A 293 -12.46 8.81 14.62
CA VAL A 293 -12.83 8.79 13.18
C VAL A 293 -14.21 8.16 13.00
N THR A 294 -15.04 8.73 12.12
CA THR A 294 -16.29 8.08 11.70
C THR A 294 -16.00 6.98 10.68
N PHE A 295 -16.97 6.09 10.43
CA PHE A 295 -16.86 5.13 9.33
C PHE A 295 -16.74 5.81 7.95
N ALA A 296 -17.32 7.01 7.79
CA ALA A 296 -17.17 7.79 6.56
C ALA A 296 -15.70 8.24 6.34
N ASP A 297 -15.03 8.67 7.39
CA ASP A 297 -13.61 9.07 7.36
C ASP A 297 -12.71 7.87 7.08
N GLN A 298 -12.93 6.74 7.76
CA GLN A 298 -12.20 5.49 7.53
C GLN A 298 -12.33 5.02 6.07
N ARG A 299 -13.56 5.02 5.53
CA ARG A 299 -13.83 4.65 4.13
C ARG A 299 -13.20 5.61 3.13
N ARG A 300 -13.13 6.92 3.45
CA ARG A 300 -12.39 7.90 2.63
C ARG A 300 -10.90 7.62 2.68
N LEU A 301 -10.30 7.45 3.87
CA LEU A 301 -8.87 7.21 4.04
C LEU A 301 -8.40 5.97 3.28
N VAL A 302 -9.16 4.87 3.32
CA VAL A 302 -8.85 3.66 2.54
C VAL A 302 -8.97 3.90 1.03
N LEU A 303 -10.05 4.54 0.55
CA LEU A 303 -10.20 4.83 -0.89
C LEU A 303 -9.15 5.81 -1.42
N GLU A 304 -8.76 6.81 -0.63
CA GLU A 304 -7.72 7.76 -0.99
C GLU A 304 -6.33 7.12 -0.97
N ALA A 305 -6.06 6.21 -0.03
CA ALA A 305 -4.86 5.39 -0.02
C ALA A 305 -4.76 4.52 -1.29
N VAL A 306 -5.85 3.83 -1.67
CA VAL A 306 -5.90 3.04 -2.91
C VAL A 306 -5.63 3.91 -4.15
N ALA A 307 -6.24 5.10 -4.21
CA ALA A 307 -5.98 6.09 -5.27
C ALA A 307 -4.51 6.55 -5.28
N LEU A 308 -3.94 6.88 -4.12
CA LEU A 308 -2.54 7.28 -3.95
C LEU A 308 -1.58 6.21 -4.45
N GLY A 309 -1.80 4.94 -4.12
CA GLY A 309 -1.00 3.82 -4.63
C GLY A 309 -1.07 3.69 -6.16
N GLY A 310 -2.26 3.85 -6.73
CA GLY A 310 -2.45 3.89 -8.18
C GLY A 310 -1.74 5.08 -8.86
N PHE A 311 -1.73 6.26 -8.24
CA PHE A 311 -1.05 7.45 -8.76
C PHE A 311 0.47 7.40 -8.60
N LEU A 312 0.97 6.85 -7.49
CA LEU A 312 2.38 6.54 -7.28
C LEU A 312 2.89 5.66 -8.43
N ARG A 313 2.15 4.58 -8.73
CA ARG A 313 2.47 3.69 -9.85
C ARG A 313 2.48 4.38 -11.21
N ASP A 314 1.47 5.23 -11.47
CA ASP A 314 1.39 6.04 -12.69
C ASP A 314 2.58 7.01 -12.82
N SER A 315 3.13 7.52 -11.70
CA SER A 315 4.28 8.42 -11.67
C SER A 315 5.60 7.70 -11.96
N GLU A 316 5.83 6.51 -11.38
CA GLU A 316 7.00 5.68 -11.70
C GLU A 316 7.02 5.29 -13.19
N ASP A 317 5.88 4.81 -13.71
CA ASP A 317 5.71 4.45 -15.13
C ASP A 317 5.96 5.65 -16.07
N TYR A 318 5.60 6.87 -15.65
CA TYR A 318 5.83 8.10 -16.43
C TYR A 318 7.30 8.49 -16.45
N ILE A 319 7.96 8.51 -15.28
CA ILE A 319 9.37 8.87 -15.15
C ILE A 319 10.23 7.84 -15.89
N LYS A 320 9.98 6.54 -15.68
CA LYS A 320 10.69 5.45 -16.39
C LYS A 320 10.57 5.53 -17.93
N LYS A 321 9.47 6.08 -18.46
CA LYS A 321 9.25 6.24 -19.92
C LYS A 321 9.87 7.51 -20.51
N ARG A 322 10.12 8.55 -19.69
CA ARG A 322 10.68 9.84 -20.14
C ARG A 322 12.15 10.05 -19.78
N ALA A 323 12.66 9.34 -18.77
CA ALA A 323 14.04 9.42 -18.34
C ALA A 323 14.98 8.65 -19.29
N THR A 324 15.83 9.36 -20.03
CA THR A 324 16.90 8.77 -20.87
C THR A 324 18.06 8.16 -20.07
N SER A 325 17.86 7.91 -18.77
CA SER A 325 18.85 7.43 -17.79
C SER A 325 18.11 6.83 -16.59
N GLN A 326 18.81 6.05 -15.76
CA GLN A 326 18.27 5.51 -14.50
C GLN A 326 18.12 6.63 -13.46
N ILE A 327 17.03 7.40 -13.58
CA ILE A 327 16.64 8.48 -12.66
C ILE A 327 15.89 7.95 -11.44
N LEU A 328 15.16 6.84 -11.59
CA LEU A 328 14.63 6.06 -10.48
C LEU A 328 15.68 5.04 -10.04
N THR A 329 15.96 5.00 -8.74
CA THR A 329 16.92 4.08 -8.14
C THR A 329 16.17 2.81 -7.74
N PRO A 330 16.51 1.64 -8.30
CA PRO A 330 15.77 0.42 -7.98
C PRO A 330 15.86 0.11 -6.48
N LEU A 331 14.75 -0.37 -5.90
CA LEU A 331 14.84 -1.10 -4.64
C LEU A 331 15.79 -2.30 -4.83
N PRO A 332 16.64 -2.65 -3.83
CA PRO A 332 17.32 -3.93 -3.86
C PRO A 332 16.28 -5.06 -3.95
N PRO A 333 16.60 -6.19 -4.61
CA PRO A 333 15.74 -7.37 -4.55
C PRO A 333 15.62 -7.81 -3.09
N LEU A 334 14.41 -8.19 -2.70
CA LEU A 334 14.12 -8.75 -1.39
C LEU A 334 14.94 -10.04 -1.20
N PRO A 335 15.47 -10.32 0.01
CA PRO A 335 16.17 -11.57 0.28
C PRO A 335 15.22 -12.77 0.08
N MET A 336 15.70 -13.84 -0.55
CA MET A 336 14.99 -15.12 -0.70
C MET A 336 15.58 -16.19 0.22
#